data_AF-A0A5J5SC56-F1
#
_entry.id   AF-A0A5J5SC56-F1
#
_cell.length_a   1.000
_cell.length_b   1.000
_cell.length_c   1.000
_cell.angle_alpha   90.00
_cell.angle_beta   90.00
_cell.angle_gamma   90.00
#
_symmetry.space_group_name_H-M   'P 1'
#
loop_
_entity.id
_entity.type
_entity.pdbx_description
1 polymer ?
#
loop_
_entity_poly.entity_id
_entity_poly.type
_entity_poly.pdbx_seq_one_letter_code
_entity_poly.pdbx_strand_id
1 'polypeptide(L)'
;MEVENAEKVNLEQKKKHKGKHDKPKPWDEDPNIDRWKIEKFDPSWNPDGLLEVSSFSTIFPRYREKYLQEAWPKVKSALKEYGIAAELNLVEGSMTVSTTRKTRDPYIIIKARDLIKLLSRSVPAPQAVKILDDEMQCDIIKIGNLVRNKERFVKRRQRLVGPNSSTLKALEILTSCYILVQGNTVAAMGSFKGLKQVRRIVEDCVENKMHPVYHIKILMMKKELEKDPALKDENWDRFLPTFKKKNVQTKKVKSKEKKPYTPFPPPQQPSKIDQELESGEYFLSEKKKLAKKWEEKQEKQAQKAAENKRKREEAFVPPKEPVKQDSNKSENKEEDVAALAKSLKQKAKEFGKQKSLQTINAEEYISAPAAEQPSKKKKKSKHT
;
A
#
# COMPACT_ATOMS: atom_id res chain seq x y z
N MET A 1 -2.18 34.95 53.20
CA MET A 1 -3.29 35.74 52.67
C MET A 1 -2.79 36.34 51.35
N GLU A 2 -3.07 35.71 50.21
CA GLU A 2 -4.33 35.88 49.47
C GLU A 2 -4.44 37.35 49.03
N VAL A 3 -4.47 37.75 47.75
CA VAL A 3 -5.11 37.18 46.56
C VAL A 3 -4.64 37.98 45.32
N GLU A 4 -4.51 37.29 44.18
CA GLU A 4 -4.69 37.69 42.76
C GLU A 4 -4.24 39.07 42.24
N ASN A 5 -3.40 39.04 41.19
CA ASN A 5 -3.80 39.53 39.85
C ASN A 5 -2.71 39.21 38.83
N ALA A 6 -2.71 37.97 38.35
CA ALA A 6 -2.09 37.64 37.07
C ALA A 6 -3.10 37.99 35.96
N GLU A 7 -3.28 39.29 35.72
CA GLU A 7 -4.06 39.76 34.57
C GLU A 7 -3.36 39.36 33.28
N LYS A 8 -4.13 38.63 32.47
CA LYS A 8 -3.78 38.18 31.13
C LYS A 8 -3.39 39.37 30.27
N VAL A 9 -2.09 39.55 30.03
CA VAL A 9 -1.58 40.41 28.96
C VAL A 9 -1.81 39.70 27.63
N ASN A 10 -3.04 39.76 27.13
CA ASN A 10 -3.32 39.55 25.70
C ASN A 10 -3.45 40.93 25.04
N LEU A 11 -2.32 41.64 24.96
CA LEU A 11 -2.19 42.78 24.09
C LEU A 11 -2.05 42.24 22.66
N GLU A 12 -3.17 42.18 21.94
CA GLU A 12 -3.14 42.15 20.49
C GLU A 12 -2.19 43.25 20.02
N GLN A 13 -1.04 42.85 19.50
CA GLN A 13 -0.07 43.77 18.92
C GLN A 13 -0.71 44.43 17.70
N LYS A 14 -1.33 45.59 17.88
CA LYS A 14 -1.81 46.43 16.76
C LYS A 14 -0.61 46.68 15.85
N LYS A 15 -0.63 46.07 14.66
CA LYS A 15 0.40 46.25 13.65
C LYS A 15 0.59 47.76 13.43
N LYS A 16 1.81 48.26 13.61
CA LYS A 16 2.12 49.66 13.28
C LYS A 16 2.12 49.80 11.77
N HIS A 17 1.10 50.44 11.24
CA HIS A 17 0.99 50.70 9.81
C HIS A 17 1.85 51.92 9.45
N LYS A 18 2.77 51.78 8.50
CA LYS A 18 3.68 52.85 8.07
C LYS A 18 3.17 53.46 6.76
N GLY A 19 2.47 54.59 6.85
CA GLY A 19 2.07 55.37 5.69
C GLY A 19 0.75 56.11 5.91
N LYS A 20 0.54 57.24 5.23
CA LYS A 20 -0.72 58.00 5.32
C LYS A 20 -1.94 57.21 4.80
N HIS A 21 -1.70 56.17 4.00
CA HIS A 21 -2.72 55.36 3.33
C HIS A 21 -2.98 53.99 4.00
N ASP A 22 -2.09 53.53 4.88
CA ASP A 22 -2.26 52.28 5.64
C ASP A 22 -2.97 52.54 6.98
N LYS A 23 -4.01 53.39 7.00
CA LYS A 23 -4.84 53.52 8.21
C LYS A 23 -5.85 52.37 8.20
N PRO A 24 -6.16 51.72 9.35
CA PRO A 24 -7.29 50.81 9.41
C PRO A 24 -8.53 51.58 8.97
N LYS A 25 -9.21 51.05 7.95
CA LYS A 25 -10.40 51.70 7.43
C LYS A 25 -11.47 51.64 8.52
N PRO A 26 -12.24 52.71 8.77
CA PRO A 26 -13.24 52.72 9.83
C PRO A 26 -14.25 51.56 9.71
N TRP A 27 -14.64 51.23 8.48
CA TRP A 27 -15.54 50.11 8.18
C TRP A 27 -14.86 48.73 8.25
N ASP A 28 -13.53 48.69 8.50
CA ASP A 28 -12.81 47.44 8.68
C ASP A 28 -12.88 46.89 10.13
N GLU A 29 -13.19 47.72 11.12
CA GLU A 29 -13.19 47.29 12.54
C GLU A 29 -14.58 47.26 13.16
N ASP A 30 -15.65 47.49 12.38
CA ASP A 30 -17.03 47.47 12.88
C ASP A 30 -17.43 46.06 13.36
N PRO A 31 -17.58 45.83 14.69
CA PRO A 31 -17.91 44.51 15.24
C PRO A 31 -19.33 44.05 14.88
N ASN A 32 -20.14 44.96 14.35
CA ASN A 32 -21.55 44.74 14.01
C ASN A 32 -21.75 44.26 12.56
N ILE A 33 -20.71 44.33 11.72
CA ILE A 33 -20.77 43.88 10.32
C ILE A 33 -20.20 42.46 10.24
N ASP A 34 -21.07 41.47 10.18
CA ASP A 34 -20.66 40.09 9.89
C ASP A 34 -20.29 39.97 8.41
N ARG A 35 -18.99 40.11 8.13
CA ARG A 35 -18.38 40.00 6.80
C ARG A 35 -18.63 38.65 6.11
N TRP A 36 -19.04 37.64 6.87
CA TRP A 36 -19.24 36.28 6.38
C TRP A 36 -20.71 35.94 6.20
N LYS A 37 -21.62 36.87 6.54
CA LYS A 37 -23.05 36.72 6.30
C LYS A 37 -23.33 36.84 4.80
N ILE A 38 -23.96 35.81 4.25
CA ILE A 38 -24.34 35.78 2.84
C ILE A 38 -25.70 36.46 2.72
N GLU A 39 -25.74 37.65 2.13
CA GLU A 39 -26.99 38.35 1.81
C GLU A 39 -27.60 37.75 0.54
N LYS A 40 -28.90 37.47 0.58
CA LYS A 40 -29.62 37.00 -0.59
C LYS A 40 -29.74 38.14 -1.58
N PHE A 41 -29.48 37.84 -2.85
CA PHE A 41 -29.60 38.83 -3.91
C PHE A 41 -31.05 39.32 -4.05
N ASP A 42 -31.24 40.65 -4.01
CA ASP A 42 -32.52 41.28 -4.33
C ASP A 42 -32.57 41.64 -5.83
N PRO A 43 -33.57 41.17 -6.58
CA PRO A 43 -33.80 41.56 -7.98
C PRO A 43 -33.92 43.08 -8.22
N SER A 44 -34.09 43.89 -7.18
CA SER A 44 -34.14 45.36 -7.26
C SER A 44 -32.76 46.00 -7.44
N TRP A 45 -31.68 45.29 -7.08
CA TRP A 45 -30.32 45.81 -7.16
C TRP A 45 -29.79 45.90 -8.60
N ASN A 46 -30.39 45.16 -9.53
CA ASN A 46 -30.07 45.24 -10.95
C ASN A 46 -31.35 45.29 -11.82
N PRO A 47 -31.98 46.47 -11.95
CA PRO A 47 -33.24 46.61 -12.67
C PRO A 47 -33.08 46.45 -14.18
N ASP A 48 -31.95 46.90 -14.74
CA ASP A 48 -31.67 46.89 -16.18
C ASP A 48 -31.17 45.52 -16.70
N GLY A 49 -30.84 44.60 -15.80
CA GLY A 49 -30.42 43.24 -16.12
C GLY A 49 -28.99 43.17 -16.66
N LEU A 50 -28.68 42.11 -17.42
CA LEU A 50 -27.37 41.91 -18.04
C LEU A 50 -27.41 42.27 -19.53
N LEU A 51 -26.42 43.04 -19.98
CA LEU A 51 -26.25 43.45 -21.39
C LEU A 51 -25.69 42.32 -22.25
N GLU A 52 -24.70 41.60 -21.72
CA GLU A 52 -23.98 40.55 -22.42
C GLU A 52 -24.51 39.15 -22.08
N VAL A 53 -24.35 38.23 -23.02
CA VAL A 53 -24.73 36.83 -22.86
C VAL A 53 -23.51 36.01 -22.42
N SER A 54 -23.59 35.44 -21.23
CA SER A 54 -22.65 34.44 -20.74
C SER A 54 -23.23 33.05 -21.01
N SER A 55 -22.44 32.16 -21.63
CA SER A 55 -22.85 30.79 -21.93
C SER A 55 -21.83 29.79 -21.41
N PHE A 56 -22.30 28.73 -20.76
CA PHE A 56 -21.49 27.61 -20.31
C PHE A 56 -22.05 26.30 -20.84
N SER A 57 -21.16 25.43 -21.31
CA SER A 57 -21.53 24.09 -21.78
C SER A 57 -20.75 23.01 -21.01
N THR A 58 -21.38 21.87 -20.78
CA THR A 58 -20.74 20.69 -20.18
C THR A 58 -21.23 19.43 -20.87
N ILE A 59 -20.28 18.58 -21.26
CA ILE A 59 -20.54 17.28 -21.88
C ILE A 59 -20.91 16.27 -20.80
N PHE A 60 -21.90 15.41 -21.08
CA PHE A 60 -22.28 14.31 -20.20
C PHE A 60 -22.05 12.94 -20.86
N PRO A 61 -21.83 11.89 -20.06
CA PRO A 61 -21.65 10.53 -20.60
C PRO A 61 -22.95 9.96 -21.19
N ARG A 62 -22.84 9.17 -22.26
CA ARG A 62 -23.98 8.56 -22.97
C ARG A 62 -24.98 7.81 -22.07
N TYR A 63 -24.49 7.10 -21.04
CA TYR A 63 -25.38 6.37 -20.12
C TYR A 63 -26.33 7.28 -19.31
N ARG A 64 -26.04 8.59 -19.24
CA ARG A 64 -26.81 9.55 -18.45
C ARG A 64 -27.95 10.21 -19.24
N GLU A 65 -27.95 10.03 -20.57
CA GLU A 65 -28.88 10.65 -21.52
C GLU A 65 -30.35 10.40 -21.15
N LYS A 66 -30.75 9.14 -20.97
CA LYS A 66 -32.14 8.77 -20.64
C LYS A 66 -32.66 9.49 -19.39
N TYR A 67 -31.86 9.50 -18.33
CA TYR A 67 -32.24 10.20 -17.10
C TYR A 67 -32.33 11.72 -17.31
N LEU A 68 -31.38 12.31 -18.04
CA LEU A 68 -31.39 13.75 -18.30
C LEU A 68 -32.61 14.14 -19.10
N GLN A 69 -32.98 13.37 -20.12
CA GLN A 69 -34.19 13.61 -20.91
C GLN A 69 -35.46 13.63 -20.03
N GLU A 70 -35.60 12.67 -19.11
CA GLU A 70 -36.74 12.59 -18.17
C GLU A 70 -36.72 13.73 -17.12
N ALA A 71 -35.54 14.10 -16.62
CA ALA A 71 -35.39 15.10 -15.55
C ALA A 71 -35.26 16.55 -16.05
N TRP A 72 -34.97 16.76 -17.34
CA TRP A 72 -34.69 18.08 -17.93
C TRP A 72 -35.81 19.11 -17.72
N PRO A 73 -37.10 18.76 -17.83
CA PRO A 73 -38.17 19.73 -17.62
C PRO A 73 -38.13 20.37 -16.23
N LYS A 74 -37.77 19.61 -15.19
CA LYS A 74 -37.63 20.12 -13.82
C LYS A 74 -36.46 21.09 -13.70
N VAL A 75 -35.32 20.77 -14.31
CA VAL A 75 -34.13 21.63 -14.33
C VAL A 75 -34.42 22.94 -15.09
N LYS A 76 -35.08 22.85 -16.25
CA LYS A 76 -35.48 24.00 -17.05
C LYS A 76 -36.47 24.90 -16.32
N SER A 77 -37.41 24.34 -15.57
CA SER A 77 -38.34 25.11 -14.73
C SER A 77 -37.60 25.88 -13.64
N ALA A 78 -36.71 25.21 -12.90
CA ALA A 78 -35.94 25.85 -11.83
C ALA A 78 -35.04 26.98 -12.35
N LEU A 79 -34.35 26.78 -13.48
CA LEU A 79 -33.49 27.83 -14.07
C LEU A 79 -34.28 28.99 -14.68
N LYS A 80 -35.51 28.75 -15.13
CA LYS A 80 -36.39 29.79 -15.70
C LYS A 80 -36.81 30.82 -14.65
N GLU A 81 -36.95 30.42 -13.38
CA GLU A 81 -37.26 31.34 -12.26
C GLU A 81 -36.18 32.41 -12.09
N TYR A 82 -34.92 32.08 -12.38
CA TYR A 82 -33.79 33.01 -12.35
C TYR A 82 -33.50 33.67 -13.71
N GLY A 83 -34.34 33.45 -14.71
CA GLY A 83 -34.18 34.00 -16.05
C GLY A 83 -33.01 33.41 -16.84
N ILE A 84 -32.59 32.17 -16.55
CA ILE A 84 -31.52 31.47 -17.28
C ILE A 84 -32.14 30.54 -18.33
N ALA A 85 -31.60 30.57 -19.55
CA ALA A 85 -31.95 29.62 -20.59
C ALA A 85 -31.12 28.34 -20.45
N ALA A 86 -31.76 27.19 -20.63
CA ALA A 86 -31.13 25.88 -20.52
C ALA A 86 -31.53 24.99 -21.71
N GLU A 87 -30.53 24.47 -22.39
CA GLU A 87 -30.65 23.62 -23.58
C GLU A 87 -29.95 22.27 -23.37
N LEU A 88 -30.59 21.21 -23.85
CA LEU A 88 -30.07 19.84 -23.80
C LEU A 88 -29.89 19.34 -25.23
N ASN A 89 -28.63 19.14 -25.64
CA ASN A 89 -28.29 18.58 -26.94
C ASN A 89 -27.98 17.08 -26.79
N LEU A 90 -28.86 16.23 -27.32
CA LEU A 90 -28.70 14.78 -27.28
C LEU A 90 -27.72 14.26 -28.33
N VAL A 91 -27.53 14.98 -29.44
CA VAL A 91 -26.64 14.58 -30.55
C VAL A 91 -25.18 14.74 -30.12
N GLU A 92 -24.84 15.90 -29.56
CA GLU A 92 -23.51 16.17 -29.02
C GLU A 92 -23.30 15.58 -27.61
N GLY A 93 -24.39 15.27 -26.90
CA GLY A 93 -24.33 14.86 -25.50
C GLY A 93 -23.88 16.00 -24.58
N SER A 94 -24.35 17.22 -24.83
CA SER A 94 -23.97 18.44 -24.12
C SER A 94 -25.18 19.12 -23.46
N MET A 95 -24.94 19.74 -22.30
CA MET A 95 -25.90 20.62 -21.61
C MET A 95 -25.35 22.04 -21.66
N THR A 96 -26.16 22.99 -22.09
CA THR A 96 -25.78 24.39 -22.21
C THR A 96 -26.70 25.26 -21.37
N VAL A 97 -26.11 26.21 -20.64
CA VAL A 97 -26.84 27.24 -19.88
C VAL A 97 -26.35 28.61 -20.34
N SER A 98 -27.29 29.52 -20.57
CA SER A 98 -26.99 30.87 -21.04
C SER A 98 -27.81 31.92 -20.29
N THR A 99 -27.19 33.07 -20.02
CA THR A 99 -27.92 34.23 -19.48
C THR A 99 -28.86 34.80 -20.53
N THR A 100 -29.94 35.42 -20.07
CA THR A 100 -30.89 36.13 -20.93
C THR A 100 -30.99 37.59 -20.49
N ARG A 101 -31.65 38.43 -21.30
CA ARG A 101 -31.95 39.82 -20.91
C ARG A 101 -32.79 39.95 -19.64
N LYS A 102 -33.41 38.85 -19.18
CA LYS A 102 -34.22 38.80 -17.95
C LYS A 102 -33.41 38.37 -16.73
N THR A 103 -32.15 37.96 -16.90
CA THR A 103 -31.26 37.60 -15.79
C THR A 103 -30.86 38.88 -15.06
N ARG A 104 -31.22 38.98 -13.78
CA ARG A 104 -30.88 40.14 -12.93
C ARG A 104 -29.66 39.88 -12.05
N ASP A 105 -29.55 38.67 -11.50
CA ASP A 105 -28.39 38.26 -10.72
C ASP A 105 -27.20 37.97 -11.66
N PRO A 106 -26.04 38.64 -11.49
CA PRO A 106 -24.84 38.34 -12.27
C PRO A 106 -24.18 37.00 -11.90
N TYR A 107 -24.31 36.54 -10.65
CA TYR A 107 -23.58 35.36 -10.16
C TYR A 107 -24.33 34.04 -10.37
N ILE A 108 -25.65 34.07 -10.55
CA ILE A 108 -26.47 32.86 -10.73
C ILE A 108 -26.02 31.99 -11.91
N ILE A 109 -25.40 32.56 -12.95
CA ILE A 109 -24.88 31.80 -14.10
C ILE A 109 -23.75 30.84 -13.68
N ILE A 110 -22.95 31.20 -12.68
CA ILE A 110 -21.87 30.37 -12.14
C ILE A 110 -22.47 29.16 -11.41
N LYS A 111 -23.58 29.37 -10.69
CA LYS A 111 -24.32 28.27 -10.05
C LYS A 111 -25.02 27.38 -11.07
N ALA A 112 -25.59 27.94 -12.14
CA ALA A 112 -26.17 27.16 -13.22
C ALA A 112 -25.12 26.30 -13.95
N ARG A 113 -23.91 26.83 -14.15
CA ARG A 113 -22.76 26.06 -14.63
C ARG A 113 -22.43 24.89 -13.69
N ASP A 114 -22.46 25.14 -12.39
CA ASP A 114 -22.14 24.12 -11.39
C ASP A 114 -23.26 23.06 -11.27
N LEU A 115 -24.52 23.45 -11.47
CA LEU A 115 -25.66 22.56 -11.63
C LEU A 115 -25.47 21.57 -12.79
N ILE A 116 -25.15 22.05 -14.00
CA ILE A 116 -24.94 21.16 -15.16
C ILE A 116 -23.70 20.27 -14.97
N LYS A 117 -22.66 20.76 -14.28
CA LYS A 117 -21.51 19.93 -13.90
C LYS A 117 -21.90 18.82 -12.93
N LEU A 118 -22.73 19.10 -11.92
CA LEU A 118 -23.23 18.08 -10.98
C LEU A 118 -24.09 17.02 -11.69
N LEU A 119 -24.96 17.44 -12.61
CA LEU A 119 -25.77 16.54 -13.43
C LEU A 119 -24.90 15.61 -14.29
N SER A 120 -23.79 16.13 -14.86
CA SER A 120 -22.81 15.33 -15.61
C SER A 120 -22.11 14.26 -14.75
N ARG A 121 -22.00 14.52 -13.43
CA ARG A 121 -21.46 13.59 -12.41
C ARG A 121 -22.55 12.74 -11.75
N SER A 122 -23.67 12.55 -12.44
CA SER A 122 -24.80 11.70 -12.05
C SER A 122 -25.45 12.03 -10.71
N VAL A 123 -25.32 13.27 -10.23
CA VAL A 123 -26.14 13.74 -9.10
C VAL A 123 -27.61 13.79 -9.55
N PRO A 124 -28.57 13.32 -8.72
CA PRO A 124 -30.00 13.44 -9.04
C PRO A 124 -30.44 14.91 -9.13
N ALA A 125 -31.27 15.23 -10.12
CA ALA A 125 -31.76 16.59 -10.37
C ALA A 125 -32.42 17.26 -9.14
N PRO A 126 -33.28 16.60 -8.34
CA PRO A 126 -33.85 17.23 -7.15
C PRO A 126 -32.81 17.66 -6.11
N GLN A 127 -31.71 16.91 -6.03
CA GLN A 127 -30.60 17.25 -5.13
C GLN A 127 -29.72 18.32 -5.74
N ALA A 128 -29.47 18.26 -7.05
CA ALA A 128 -28.62 19.19 -7.77
C ALA A 128 -29.21 20.62 -7.79
N VAL A 129 -30.53 20.77 -7.94
CA VAL A 129 -31.22 22.08 -7.97
C VAL A 129 -30.98 22.92 -6.71
N LYS A 130 -30.72 22.28 -5.56
CA LYS A 130 -30.37 22.97 -4.30
C LYS A 130 -29.09 23.81 -4.40
N ILE A 131 -28.28 23.63 -5.44
CA ILE A 131 -27.08 24.46 -5.68
C ILE A 131 -27.42 25.91 -6.07
N LEU A 132 -28.68 26.17 -6.48
CA LEU A 132 -29.12 27.52 -6.80
C LEU A 132 -29.24 28.40 -5.55
N ASP A 133 -29.40 27.80 -4.37
CA ASP A 133 -29.36 28.50 -3.08
C ASP A 133 -27.95 29.02 -2.75
N ASP A 134 -27.84 30.18 -2.09
CA ASP A 134 -26.53 30.82 -1.79
C ASP A 134 -25.68 30.07 -0.76
N GLU A 135 -26.34 29.41 0.20
CA GLU A 135 -25.67 28.65 1.26
C GLU A 135 -25.05 27.32 0.78
N MET A 136 -25.55 26.81 -0.36
CA MET A 136 -25.13 25.55 -0.94
C MET A 136 -24.04 25.78 -1.97
N GLN A 137 -22.93 25.06 -1.82
CA GLN A 137 -21.82 25.07 -2.75
C GLN A 137 -21.53 23.65 -3.24
N CYS A 138 -20.77 23.53 -4.32
CA CYS A 138 -20.38 22.23 -4.86
C CYS A 138 -18.86 22.08 -4.92
N ASP A 139 -18.40 20.84 -4.82
CA ASP A 139 -17.00 20.51 -5.03
C ASP A 139 -16.86 19.19 -5.81
N ILE A 140 -16.06 19.19 -6.87
CA ILE A 140 -15.77 18.01 -7.69
C ILE A 140 -14.31 17.61 -7.45
N ILE A 141 -14.11 16.59 -6.61
CA ILE A 141 -12.80 16.12 -6.18
C ILE A 141 -12.31 15.05 -7.17
N LYS A 142 -11.17 15.31 -7.82
CA LYS A 142 -10.55 14.37 -8.76
C LYS A 142 -9.67 13.37 -8.00
N ILE A 143 -10.10 12.10 -7.96
CA ILE A 143 -9.37 11.03 -7.27
C ILE A 143 -8.56 10.11 -8.18
N GLY A 144 -8.78 10.18 -9.51
CA GLY A 144 -8.18 9.24 -10.47
C GLY A 144 -6.65 9.27 -10.54
N ASN A 145 -6.01 10.41 -10.27
CA ASN A 145 -4.55 10.57 -10.40
C ASN A 145 -3.79 10.24 -9.11
N LEU A 146 -4.48 9.95 -8.01
CA LEU A 146 -3.87 9.75 -6.70
C LEU A 146 -3.23 8.36 -6.54
N VAL A 147 -3.64 7.37 -7.35
CA VAL A 147 -3.17 5.98 -7.24
C VAL A 147 -2.85 5.42 -8.63
N ARG A 148 -1.62 4.93 -8.82
CA ARG A 148 -1.16 4.33 -10.09
C ARG A 148 -1.84 3.01 -10.43
N ASN A 149 -2.02 2.13 -9.43
CA ASN A 149 -2.56 0.79 -9.63
C ASN A 149 -4.09 0.79 -9.60
N LYS A 150 -4.74 0.35 -10.70
CA LYS A 150 -6.20 0.31 -10.84
C LYS A 150 -6.90 -0.51 -9.75
N GLU A 151 -6.41 -1.70 -9.42
CA GLU A 151 -7.01 -2.53 -8.37
C GLU A 151 -6.96 -1.86 -6.99
N ARG A 152 -5.84 -1.21 -6.68
CA ARG A 152 -5.65 -0.49 -5.42
C ARG A 152 -6.58 0.72 -5.37
N PHE A 153 -6.74 1.42 -6.49
CA PHE A 153 -7.68 2.53 -6.62
C PHE A 153 -9.11 2.08 -6.34
N VAL A 154 -9.57 0.99 -6.97
CA VAL A 154 -10.92 0.44 -6.75
C VAL A 154 -11.13 0.04 -5.28
N LYS A 155 -10.17 -0.65 -4.66
CA LYS A 155 -10.24 -1.02 -3.23
C LYS A 155 -10.31 0.20 -2.31
N ARG A 156 -9.52 1.26 -2.57
CA ARG A 156 -9.54 2.50 -1.77
C ARG A 156 -10.79 3.34 -1.99
N ARG A 157 -11.29 3.40 -3.22
CA ARG A 157 -12.58 4.03 -3.54
C ARG A 157 -13.73 3.30 -2.84
N GLN A 158 -13.74 1.97 -2.88
CA GLN A 158 -14.76 1.18 -2.19
C GLN A 158 -14.69 1.36 -0.67
N ARG A 159 -13.49 1.51 -0.12
CA ARG A 159 -13.29 1.83 1.30
C ARG A 159 -13.90 3.18 1.71
N LEU A 160 -13.86 4.18 0.84
CA LEU A 160 -14.50 5.48 1.08
C LEU A 160 -16.03 5.35 1.17
N VAL A 161 -16.63 4.52 0.32
CA VAL A 161 -18.07 4.20 0.35
C VAL A 161 -18.42 3.40 1.62
N GLY A 162 -17.58 2.41 1.93
CA GLY A 162 -17.78 1.48 3.05
C GLY A 162 -18.78 0.36 2.73
N PRO A 163 -18.97 -0.59 3.66
CA PRO A 163 -19.98 -1.63 3.53
C PRO A 163 -21.39 -0.99 3.61
N ASN A 164 -22.29 -1.38 2.70
CA ASN A 164 -23.65 -0.84 2.60
C ASN A 164 -23.73 0.70 2.58
N SER A 165 -22.71 1.37 2.02
CA SER A 165 -22.60 2.84 2.01
C SER A 165 -22.63 3.51 3.40
N SER A 166 -22.37 2.76 4.48
CA SER A 166 -22.42 3.26 5.86
C SER A 166 -21.40 4.38 6.14
N THR A 167 -20.17 4.23 5.63
CA THR A 167 -19.10 5.22 5.82
C THR A 167 -19.44 6.52 5.10
N LEU A 168 -19.96 6.42 3.88
CA LEU A 168 -20.42 7.57 3.12
C LEU A 168 -21.59 8.26 3.81
N LYS A 169 -22.60 7.51 4.26
CA LYS A 169 -23.76 8.10 4.97
C LYS A 169 -23.36 8.78 6.28
N ALA A 170 -22.44 8.20 7.03
CA ALA A 170 -21.91 8.82 8.24
C ALA A 170 -21.18 10.15 7.93
N LEU A 171 -20.38 10.18 6.85
CA LEU A 171 -19.73 11.42 6.40
C LEU A 171 -20.75 12.48 5.99
N GLU A 172 -21.82 12.11 5.28
CA GLU A 172 -22.89 13.03 4.91
C GLU A 172 -23.54 13.69 6.13
N ILE A 173 -23.90 12.89 7.14
CA ILE A 173 -24.55 13.38 8.37
C ILE A 173 -23.59 14.26 9.19
N LEU A 174 -22.31 13.89 9.26
CA LEU A 174 -21.32 14.65 10.03
C LEU A 174 -20.96 15.97 9.35
N THR A 175 -20.82 15.99 8.03
CA THR A 175 -20.40 17.20 7.30
C THR A 175 -21.59 18.03 6.80
N SER A 176 -22.83 17.56 6.99
CA SER A 176 -24.05 18.14 6.41
C SER A 176 -23.93 18.35 4.89
N CYS A 177 -23.18 17.46 4.23
CA CYS A 177 -22.95 17.47 2.80
C CYS A 177 -23.62 16.26 2.15
N TYR A 178 -24.03 16.41 0.91
CA TYR A 178 -24.36 15.29 0.03
C TYR A 178 -23.11 14.85 -0.71
N ILE A 179 -22.80 13.54 -0.71
CA ILE A 179 -21.56 13.01 -1.29
C ILE A 179 -21.90 11.88 -2.25
N LEU A 180 -21.43 11.99 -3.48
CA LEU A 180 -21.60 10.96 -4.51
C LEU A 180 -20.24 10.53 -5.06
N VAL A 181 -19.91 9.26 -4.88
CA VAL A 181 -18.67 8.66 -5.37
C VAL A 181 -18.95 7.97 -6.70
N GLN A 182 -18.42 8.53 -7.80
CA GLN A 182 -18.61 7.94 -9.14
C GLN A 182 -17.33 7.94 -9.96
N GLY A 183 -16.98 6.75 -10.48
CA GLY A 183 -15.84 6.60 -11.39
C GLY A 183 -14.54 7.06 -10.74
N ASN A 184 -13.97 8.13 -11.30
CA ASN A 184 -12.69 8.71 -10.90
C ASN A 184 -12.82 10.05 -10.17
N THR A 185 -14.05 10.42 -9.79
CA THR A 185 -14.36 11.67 -9.10
C THR A 185 -15.32 11.45 -7.95
N VAL A 186 -15.25 12.33 -6.95
CA VAL A 186 -16.23 12.42 -5.88
C VAL A 186 -16.89 13.78 -5.98
N ALA A 187 -18.20 13.81 -6.20
CA ALA A 187 -18.99 15.03 -6.17
C ALA A 187 -19.50 15.25 -4.74
N ALA A 188 -19.36 16.46 -4.22
CA ALA A 188 -19.87 16.85 -2.92
C ALA A 188 -20.68 18.14 -3.05
N MET A 189 -21.75 18.27 -2.27
CA MET A 189 -22.57 19.48 -2.18
C MET A 189 -22.83 19.81 -0.72
N GLY A 190 -22.70 21.07 -0.32
CA GLY A 190 -22.94 21.50 1.06
C GLY A 190 -22.28 22.85 1.37
N SER A 191 -22.11 23.13 2.66
CA SER A 191 -21.46 24.35 3.12
C SER A 191 -19.95 24.34 2.88
N PHE A 192 -19.32 25.52 2.79
CA PHE A 192 -17.88 25.63 2.53
C PHE A 192 -17.01 24.92 3.60
N LYS A 193 -17.40 25.00 4.88
CA LYS A 193 -16.72 24.30 5.99
C LYS A 193 -16.80 22.77 5.80
N GLY A 194 -17.99 22.27 5.44
CA GLY A 194 -18.22 20.85 5.18
C GLY A 194 -17.42 20.35 3.97
N LEU A 195 -17.45 21.08 2.85
CA LEU A 195 -16.73 20.72 1.62
C LEU A 195 -15.22 20.64 1.84
N LYS A 196 -14.62 21.59 2.58
CA LYS A 196 -13.20 21.56 2.92
C LYS A 196 -12.82 20.32 3.74
N GLN A 197 -13.68 19.92 4.68
CA GLN A 197 -13.50 18.71 5.45
C GLN A 197 -13.61 17.46 4.57
N VAL A 198 -14.67 17.36 3.74
CA VAL A 198 -14.88 16.24 2.82
C VAL A 198 -13.70 16.08 1.86
N ARG A 199 -13.23 17.17 1.25
CA ARG A 199 -12.05 17.17 0.36
C ARG A 199 -10.84 16.54 1.02
N ARG A 200 -10.49 17.01 2.22
CA ARG A 200 -9.36 16.46 2.99
C ARG A 200 -9.53 14.97 3.28
N ILE A 201 -10.73 14.54 3.69
CA ILE A 201 -11.03 13.14 4.02
C ILE A 201 -10.91 12.25 2.78
N VAL A 202 -11.43 12.70 1.64
CA VAL A 202 -11.37 11.96 0.38
C VAL A 202 -9.93 11.82 -0.10
N GLU A 203 -9.15 12.90 -0.09
CA GLU A 203 -7.73 12.88 -0.47
C GLU A 203 -6.91 11.96 0.46
N ASP A 204 -7.05 12.10 1.79
CA ASP A 204 -6.34 11.29 2.78
C ASP A 204 -6.70 9.79 2.68
N CYS A 205 -7.97 9.48 2.38
CA CYS A 205 -8.45 8.11 2.18
C CYS A 205 -7.84 7.46 0.93
N VAL A 206 -7.81 8.19 -0.19
CA VAL A 206 -7.32 7.66 -1.48
C VAL A 206 -5.79 7.58 -1.49
N GLU A 207 -5.07 8.51 -0.85
CA GLU A 207 -3.61 8.45 -0.69
C GLU A 207 -3.18 7.40 0.34
N ASN A 208 -4.11 6.92 1.18
CA ASN A 208 -3.86 5.99 2.28
C ASN A 208 -2.93 6.60 3.34
N LYS A 209 -3.15 7.89 3.64
CA LYS A 209 -2.63 8.56 4.84
C LYS A 209 -3.40 8.08 6.07
N MET A 210 -4.73 8.03 5.97
CA MET A 210 -5.64 7.67 7.06
C MET A 210 -6.86 6.91 6.54
N HIS A 211 -7.43 6.03 7.36
CA HIS A 211 -8.69 5.34 7.03
C HIS A 211 -9.89 6.27 7.32
N PRO A 212 -10.96 6.30 6.48
CA PRO A 212 -12.08 7.23 6.64
C PRO A 212 -12.79 7.10 8.00
N VAL A 213 -12.82 5.89 8.58
CA VAL A 213 -13.35 5.65 9.94
C VAL A 213 -12.64 6.49 11.00
N TYR A 214 -11.34 6.73 10.89
CA TYR A 214 -10.66 7.60 11.87
C TYR A 214 -11.03 9.06 11.67
N HIS A 215 -11.23 9.51 10.43
CA HIS A 215 -11.75 10.86 10.17
C HIS A 215 -13.17 11.03 10.71
N ILE A 216 -14.03 10.02 10.55
CA ILE A 216 -15.38 9.99 11.14
C ILE A 216 -15.27 10.15 12.66
N LYS A 217 -14.40 9.37 13.32
CA LYS A 217 -14.21 9.47 14.77
C LYS A 217 -13.75 10.88 15.18
N ILE A 218 -12.75 11.44 14.49
CA ILE A 218 -12.27 12.81 14.72
C ILE A 218 -13.41 13.83 14.55
N LEU A 219 -14.21 13.72 13.49
CA LEU A 219 -15.35 14.61 13.25
C LEU A 219 -16.43 14.48 14.33
N MET A 220 -16.70 13.27 14.81
CA MET A 220 -17.64 13.05 15.91
C MET A 220 -17.18 13.75 17.19
N MET A 221 -15.91 13.59 17.59
CA MET A 221 -15.38 14.31 18.76
C MET A 221 -15.34 15.81 18.55
N LYS A 222 -14.97 16.29 17.35
CA LYS A 222 -15.02 17.74 17.06
C LYS A 222 -16.42 18.31 17.20
N LYS A 223 -17.45 17.60 16.72
CA LYS A 223 -18.84 18.01 16.91
C LYS A 223 -19.27 18.01 18.37
N GLU A 224 -18.76 17.07 19.18
CA GLU A 224 -19.06 17.04 20.62
C GLU A 224 -18.38 18.20 21.35
N LEU A 225 -17.09 18.44 21.07
CA LEU A 225 -16.33 19.56 21.64
C LEU A 225 -16.86 20.93 21.20
N GLU A 226 -17.44 21.05 20.00
CA GLU A 226 -18.06 22.28 19.50
C GLU A 226 -19.33 22.67 20.27
N LYS A 227 -20.01 21.72 20.91
CA LYS A 227 -21.18 21.99 21.77
C LYS A 227 -20.79 22.62 23.09
N ASP A 228 -19.61 22.31 23.63
CA ASP A 228 -19.15 22.82 24.91
C ASP A 228 -18.67 24.27 24.76
N PRO A 229 -19.33 25.26 25.38
CA PRO A 229 -18.99 26.67 25.19
C PRO A 229 -17.63 27.04 25.81
N ALA A 230 -17.18 26.33 26.85
CA ALA A 230 -15.95 26.63 27.57
C ALA A 230 -14.68 26.36 26.73
N LEU A 231 -14.76 25.46 25.75
CA LEU A 231 -13.58 24.98 25.01
C LEU A 231 -13.46 25.57 23.60
N LYS A 232 -14.35 26.51 23.20
CA LYS A 232 -14.44 27.04 21.83
C LYS A 232 -13.15 27.72 21.35
N ASP A 233 -12.47 28.41 22.26
CA ASP A 233 -11.29 29.22 21.95
C ASP A 233 -9.97 28.46 22.15
N GLU A 234 -10.02 27.23 22.68
CA GLU A 234 -8.84 26.40 22.95
C GLU A 234 -8.49 25.46 21.79
N ASN A 235 -7.22 25.10 21.65
CA ASN A 235 -6.80 24.11 20.66
C ASN A 235 -7.24 22.69 21.09
N TRP A 236 -8.05 22.04 20.25
CA TRP A 236 -8.59 20.69 20.49
C TRP A 236 -7.64 19.53 20.19
N ASP A 237 -6.43 19.75 19.67
CA ASP A 237 -5.52 18.68 19.25
C ASP A 237 -5.21 17.66 20.35
N ARG A 238 -5.24 18.07 21.64
CA ARG A 238 -5.06 17.17 22.80
C ARG A 238 -6.12 16.08 22.88
N PHE A 239 -7.35 16.38 22.48
CA PHE A 239 -8.50 15.49 22.57
C PHE A 239 -8.66 14.61 21.32
N LEU A 240 -7.97 14.95 20.23
CA LEU A 240 -8.09 14.24 18.96
C LEU A 240 -7.15 13.02 18.91
N PRO A 241 -7.65 11.83 18.55
CA PRO A 241 -6.81 10.66 18.34
C PRO A 241 -5.85 10.89 17.20
N THR A 242 -4.56 10.78 17.51
CA THR A 242 -3.51 10.86 16.50
C THR A 242 -3.30 9.48 15.89
N PHE A 243 -3.46 9.39 14.56
CA PHE A 243 -3.11 8.17 13.84
C PHE A 243 -1.61 8.20 13.52
N LYS A 244 -0.82 7.41 14.24
CA LYS A 244 0.60 7.18 13.90
C LYS A 244 0.71 5.93 13.04
N LYS A 245 1.08 6.12 11.77
CA LYS A 245 1.39 4.99 10.88
C LYS A 245 2.63 4.28 11.41
N LYS A 246 2.43 3.10 12.02
CA LYS A 246 3.54 2.23 12.43
C LYS A 246 4.19 1.64 11.18
N ASN A 247 5.23 2.28 10.67
CA ASN A 247 6.09 1.69 9.65
C ASN A 247 7.06 0.74 10.35
N VAL A 248 6.55 -0.39 10.83
CA VAL A 248 7.38 -1.42 11.46
C VAL A 248 8.32 -1.94 10.38
N GLN A 249 9.60 -1.64 10.51
CA GLN A 249 10.59 -2.14 9.57
C GLN A 249 10.65 -3.66 9.69
N THR A 250 10.18 -4.36 8.67
CA THR A 250 10.40 -5.79 8.54
C THR A 250 11.90 -6.05 8.43
N LYS A 251 12.39 -7.14 9.05
CA LYS A 251 13.80 -7.55 8.95
C LYS A 251 14.24 -7.47 7.49
N LYS A 252 15.28 -6.67 7.21
CA LYS A 252 15.89 -6.58 5.89
C LYS A 252 16.43 -7.96 5.54
N VAL A 253 15.77 -8.66 4.64
CA VAL A 253 16.34 -9.83 4.00
C VAL A 253 17.61 -9.36 3.31
N LYS A 254 18.76 -9.97 3.61
CA LYS A 254 20.03 -9.66 2.93
C LYS A 254 19.77 -9.83 1.43
N SER A 255 19.69 -8.72 0.70
CA SER A 255 19.42 -8.74 -0.74
C SER A 255 20.62 -9.35 -1.42
N LYS A 256 20.45 -10.55 -1.98
CA LYS A 256 21.43 -11.09 -2.93
C LYS A 256 21.59 -10.05 -4.04
N GLU A 257 22.83 -9.70 -4.38
CA GLU A 257 23.12 -8.79 -5.48
C GLU A 257 22.41 -9.30 -6.75
N LYS A 258 21.67 -8.41 -7.41
CA LYS A 258 20.96 -8.76 -8.64
C LYS A 258 22.01 -8.98 -9.72
N LYS A 259 21.92 -10.10 -10.44
CA LYS A 259 22.77 -10.34 -11.61
C LYS A 259 22.60 -9.20 -12.63
N PRO A 260 23.67 -8.75 -13.31
CA PRO A 260 23.57 -7.72 -14.34
C PRO A 260 22.58 -8.16 -15.43
N TYR A 261 21.78 -7.20 -15.93
CA TYR A 261 20.80 -7.47 -16.98
C TYR A 261 21.52 -7.83 -18.28
N THR A 262 21.33 -9.06 -18.74
CA THR A 262 21.78 -9.51 -20.06
C THR A 262 20.57 -9.50 -21.00
N PRO A 263 20.62 -8.83 -22.16
CA PRO A 263 19.52 -8.85 -23.12
C PRO A 263 19.38 -10.23 -23.79
N PHE A 264 20.43 -11.05 -23.75
CA PHE A 264 20.41 -12.42 -24.26
C PHE A 264 19.92 -13.39 -23.18
N PRO A 265 18.98 -14.30 -23.51
CA PRO A 265 18.59 -15.36 -22.60
C PRO A 265 19.77 -16.33 -22.39
N PRO A 266 19.88 -16.97 -21.21
CA PRO A 266 20.84 -18.04 -21.02
C PRO A 266 20.52 -19.21 -21.99
N PRO A 267 21.53 -20.00 -22.39
CA PRO A 267 21.30 -21.17 -23.22
C PRO A 267 20.34 -22.14 -22.51
N GLN A 268 19.43 -22.74 -23.27
CA GLN A 268 18.55 -23.78 -22.75
C GLN A 268 19.41 -24.97 -22.29
N GLN A 269 19.02 -25.61 -21.19
CA GLN A 269 19.71 -26.84 -20.78
C GLN A 269 19.43 -27.91 -21.84
N PRO A 270 20.47 -28.58 -22.37
CA PRO A 270 20.29 -29.62 -23.38
C PRO A 270 19.42 -30.74 -22.81
N SER A 271 18.57 -31.33 -23.66
CA SER A 271 17.78 -32.49 -23.26
C SER A 271 18.69 -33.70 -23.00
N LYS A 272 18.19 -34.74 -22.31
CA LYS A 272 18.95 -35.99 -22.16
C LYS A 272 19.33 -36.58 -23.52
N ILE A 273 18.46 -36.44 -24.51
CA ILE A 273 18.71 -36.88 -25.89
C ILE A 273 19.86 -36.08 -26.49
N ASP A 274 19.88 -34.76 -26.32
CA ASP A 274 20.97 -33.90 -26.81
C ASP A 274 22.30 -34.22 -26.12
N GLN A 275 22.28 -34.48 -24.80
CA GLN A 275 23.46 -34.92 -24.05
C GLN A 275 23.98 -36.28 -24.54
N GLU A 276 23.08 -37.22 -24.84
CA GLU A 276 23.43 -38.54 -25.38
C GLU A 276 23.92 -38.46 -26.84
N LEU A 277 23.38 -37.53 -27.64
CA LEU A 277 23.83 -37.23 -29.00
C LEU A 277 25.23 -36.59 -28.98
N GLU A 278 25.47 -35.65 -28.07
CA GLU A 278 26.77 -34.98 -27.86
C GLU A 278 27.84 -35.96 -27.34
N SER A 279 27.49 -36.86 -26.42
CA SER A 279 28.40 -37.90 -25.91
C SER A 279 28.65 -39.04 -26.90
N GLY A 280 27.85 -39.12 -27.98
CA GLY A 280 27.87 -40.21 -28.95
C GLY A 280 27.30 -41.53 -28.39
N GLU A 281 26.86 -41.56 -27.13
CA GLU A 281 26.24 -42.74 -26.52
C GLU A 281 24.88 -43.05 -27.15
N TYR A 282 24.18 -42.06 -27.69
CA TYR A 282 22.90 -42.27 -28.35
C TYR A 282 22.99 -43.29 -29.49
N PHE A 283 24.08 -43.27 -30.26
CA PHE A 283 24.29 -44.13 -31.41
C PHE A 283 24.77 -45.55 -31.05
N LEU A 284 25.22 -45.78 -29.81
CA LEU A 284 25.69 -47.10 -29.37
C LEU A 284 24.51 -48.01 -29.01
N SER A 285 24.50 -49.22 -29.57
CA SER A 285 23.59 -50.30 -29.13
C SER A 285 23.81 -50.63 -27.66
N GLU A 286 22.74 -51.01 -26.96
CA GLU A 286 22.78 -51.40 -25.53
C GLU A 286 23.83 -52.47 -25.24
N LYS A 287 24.04 -53.44 -26.16
CA LYS A 287 25.08 -54.47 -26.03
C LYS A 287 26.49 -53.86 -25.96
N LYS A 288 26.78 -52.86 -26.79
CA LYS A 288 28.08 -52.16 -26.78
C LYS A 288 28.24 -51.28 -25.54
N LYS A 289 27.15 -50.64 -25.08
CA LYS A 289 27.15 -49.88 -23.81
C LYS A 289 27.47 -50.78 -22.61
N LEU A 290 26.89 -51.99 -22.57
CA LEU A 290 27.14 -52.96 -21.50
C LEU A 290 28.58 -53.49 -21.53
N ALA A 291 29.12 -53.80 -22.72
CA ALA A 291 30.52 -54.22 -22.88
C ALA A 291 31.49 -53.16 -22.37
N LYS A 292 31.31 -51.89 -22.78
CA LYS A 292 32.13 -50.76 -22.33
C LYS A 292 32.07 -50.55 -20.81
N LYS A 293 30.88 -50.70 -20.20
CA LYS A 293 30.71 -50.65 -18.73
C LYS A 293 31.42 -51.80 -18.01
N TRP A 294 31.46 -52.99 -18.62
CA TRP A 294 32.16 -54.15 -18.08
C TRP A 294 33.67 -53.96 -18.14
N GLU A 295 34.20 -53.48 -19.26
CA GLU A 295 35.62 -53.13 -19.42
C GLU A 295 36.06 -52.08 -18.39
N GLU A 296 35.29 -51.00 -18.23
CA GLU A 296 35.58 -49.96 -17.23
C GLU A 296 35.57 -50.52 -15.79
N LYS A 297 34.69 -51.48 -15.50
CA LYS A 297 34.66 -52.16 -14.19
C LYS A 297 35.89 -53.03 -13.97
N GLN A 298 36.35 -53.75 -15.01
CA GLN A 298 37.57 -54.56 -14.97
C GLN A 298 38.80 -53.68 -14.77
N GLU A 299 38.91 -52.57 -15.50
CA GLU A 299 40.00 -51.61 -15.34
C GLU A 299 40.04 -51.02 -13.92
N LYS A 300 38.89 -50.62 -13.36
CA LYS A 300 38.81 -50.14 -11.98
C LYS A 300 39.20 -51.21 -10.96
N GLN A 301 38.84 -52.47 -11.21
CA GLN A 301 39.26 -53.59 -10.36
C GLN A 301 40.77 -53.82 -10.44
N ALA A 302 41.36 -53.79 -11.64
CA ALA A 302 42.79 -53.92 -11.85
C ALA A 302 43.57 -52.77 -11.20
N GLN A 303 43.08 -51.53 -11.32
CA GLN A 303 43.66 -50.36 -10.66
C GLN A 303 43.64 -50.48 -9.14
N LYS A 304 42.50 -50.86 -8.54
CA LYS A 304 42.41 -51.10 -7.09
C LYS A 304 43.30 -52.24 -6.63
N ALA A 305 43.40 -53.32 -7.42
CA ALA A 305 44.30 -54.42 -7.12
C ALA A 305 45.77 -53.97 -7.16
N ALA A 306 46.15 -53.15 -8.15
CA ALA A 306 47.48 -52.57 -8.26
C ALA A 306 47.78 -51.58 -7.13
N GLU A 307 46.82 -50.72 -6.75
CA GLU A 307 46.95 -49.81 -5.61
C GLU A 307 47.10 -50.58 -4.29
N ASN A 308 46.29 -51.62 -4.07
CA ASN A 308 46.40 -52.47 -2.89
C ASN A 308 47.72 -53.24 -2.87
N LYS A 309 48.21 -53.68 -4.03
CA LYS A 309 49.52 -54.33 -4.16
C LYS A 309 50.65 -53.35 -3.83
N ARG A 310 50.61 -52.11 -4.34
CA ARG A 310 51.57 -51.04 -4.00
C ARG A 310 51.55 -50.73 -2.51
N LYS A 311 50.37 -50.55 -1.90
CA LYS A 311 50.23 -50.33 -0.45
C LYS A 311 50.80 -51.49 0.36
N ARG A 312 50.62 -52.74 -0.11
CA ARG A 312 51.16 -53.94 0.55
C ARG A 312 52.68 -54.05 0.41
N GLU A 313 53.23 -53.69 -0.74
CA GLU A 313 54.68 -53.63 -0.99
C GLU A 313 55.34 -52.51 -0.17
N GLU A 314 54.71 -51.32 -0.12
CA GLU A 314 55.14 -50.20 0.72
C GLU A 314 55.13 -50.55 2.22
N ALA A 315 54.14 -51.32 2.68
CA ALA A 315 54.09 -51.80 4.06
C ALA A 315 55.15 -52.87 4.38
N PHE A 316 55.72 -53.53 3.36
CA PHE A 316 56.74 -54.57 3.53
C PHE A 316 58.18 -54.03 3.42
N VAL A 317 58.34 -52.77 2.99
CA VAL A 317 59.62 -52.06 3.06
C VAL A 317 59.77 -51.49 4.47
N PRO A 318 60.74 -51.95 5.27
CA PRO A 318 60.99 -51.36 6.57
C PRO A 318 61.30 -49.86 6.41
N PRO A 319 60.70 -48.98 7.23
CA PRO A 319 60.94 -47.55 7.16
C PRO A 319 62.44 -47.28 7.32
N LYS A 320 63.02 -46.46 6.44
CA LYS A 320 64.44 -46.11 6.54
C LYS A 320 64.71 -45.42 7.86
N GLU A 321 65.50 -46.06 8.72
CA GLU A 321 65.96 -45.48 9.97
C GLU A 321 66.87 -44.27 9.69
N PRO A 322 66.69 -43.14 10.40
CA PRO A 322 67.64 -42.05 10.34
C PRO A 322 68.97 -42.49 10.99
N VAL A 323 70.06 -42.40 10.25
CA VAL A 323 71.41 -42.62 10.78
C VAL A 323 71.66 -41.61 11.90
N LYS A 324 71.73 -42.09 13.15
CA LYS A 324 72.11 -41.27 14.31
C LYS A 324 73.64 -41.14 14.32
N GLN A 325 74.12 -39.90 14.25
CA GLN A 325 75.48 -39.55 14.69
C GLN A 325 75.50 -39.47 16.22
N ASP A 326 76.46 -40.15 16.82
CA ASP A 326 76.73 -40.17 18.25
C ASP A 326 77.24 -38.82 18.76
N SER A 327 76.71 -38.38 19.91
CA SER A 327 77.47 -37.62 20.90
C SER A 327 76.79 -37.62 22.29
N ASN A 328 77.40 -38.37 23.22
CA ASN A 328 77.52 -38.14 24.67
C ASN A 328 76.47 -37.29 25.42
N LYS A 329 75.72 -37.91 26.35
CA LYS A 329 75.95 -37.77 27.82
C LYS A 329 74.93 -38.59 28.62
N SER A 330 75.44 -39.26 29.63
CA SER A 330 74.76 -40.02 30.69
C SER A 330 73.97 -39.10 31.64
N GLU A 331 72.74 -39.51 32.03
CA GLU A 331 72.26 -39.49 33.42
C GLU A 331 70.86 -40.13 33.56
N ASN A 332 70.69 -40.90 34.65
CA ASN A 332 69.47 -41.38 35.30
C ASN A 332 68.49 -42.31 34.54
N LYS A 333 68.58 -43.62 34.83
CA LYS A 333 67.80 -44.70 34.18
C LYS A 333 66.79 -45.43 35.07
N GLU A 334 66.42 -44.92 36.24
CA GLU A 334 65.54 -45.67 37.17
C GLU A 334 64.14 -45.06 37.39
N GLU A 335 63.87 -43.81 37.01
CA GLU A 335 62.53 -43.19 37.22
C GLU A 335 61.54 -43.40 36.05
N ASP A 336 62.01 -43.71 34.84
CA ASP A 336 61.15 -43.81 33.64
C ASP A 336 60.42 -45.16 33.47
N VAL A 337 60.97 -46.26 34.01
CA VAL A 337 60.37 -47.61 33.85
C VAL A 337 59.10 -47.75 34.70
N ALA A 338 59.06 -47.09 35.86
CA ALA A 338 57.90 -47.09 36.76
C ALA A 338 56.73 -46.24 36.23
N ALA A 339 57.03 -45.14 35.53
CA ALA A 339 56.02 -44.29 34.87
C ALA A 339 55.42 -44.99 33.63
N LEU A 340 56.26 -45.67 32.83
CA LEU A 340 55.82 -46.41 31.65
C LEU A 340 54.90 -47.59 32.00
N ALA A 341 55.23 -48.35 33.05
CA ALA A 341 54.42 -49.48 33.51
C ALA A 341 53.03 -49.05 34.03
N LYS A 342 52.92 -47.88 34.69
CA LYS A 342 51.62 -47.33 35.13
C LYS A 342 50.77 -46.87 33.93
N SER A 343 51.38 -46.29 32.90
CA SER A 343 50.69 -45.84 31.68
C SER A 343 50.13 -46.99 30.83
N LEU A 344 50.86 -48.11 30.75
CA LEU A 344 50.41 -49.33 30.05
C LEU A 344 49.25 -50.03 30.79
N LYS A 345 49.28 -50.04 32.13
CA LYS A 345 48.21 -50.60 32.97
C LYS A 345 46.91 -49.77 32.89
N GLN A 346 47.01 -48.44 32.75
CA GLN A 346 45.87 -47.57 32.52
C GLN A 346 45.28 -47.73 31.10
N LYS A 347 46.13 -47.77 30.06
CA LYS A 347 45.70 -48.02 28.67
C LYS A 347 45.04 -49.39 28.47
N ALA A 348 45.52 -50.44 29.15
CA ALA A 348 44.90 -51.76 29.10
C ALA A 348 43.49 -51.79 29.74
N LYS A 349 43.27 -51.01 30.81
CA LYS A 349 41.95 -50.85 31.44
C LYS A 349 40.97 -50.02 30.61
N GLU A 350 41.45 -49.04 29.83
CA GLU A 350 40.62 -48.28 28.88
C GLU A 350 40.21 -49.12 27.66
N PHE A 351 41.13 -49.90 27.09
CA PHE A 351 40.82 -50.81 25.98
C PHE A 351 39.82 -51.92 26.36
N GLY A 352 39.88 -52.41 27.60
CA GLY A 352 38.90 -53.38 28.12
C GLY A 352 37.48 -52.81 28.24
N LYS A 353 37.34 -51.50 28.54
CA LYS A 353 36.04 -50.81 28.64
C LYS A 353 35.46 -50.39 27.28
N GLN A 354 36.31 -50.14 26.27
CA GLN A 354 35.86 -49.83 24.90
C GLN A 354 35.38 -51.08 24.15
N LYS A 355 35.94 -52.26 24.42
CA LYS A 355 35.48 -53.53 23.82
C LYS A 355 34.08 -53.97 24.28
N SER A 356 33.60 -53.54 25.46
CA SER A 356 32.25 -53.86 25.94
C SER A 356 31.16 -52.88 25.45
N LEU A 357 31.52 -51.79 24.76
CA LEU A 357 30.57 -50.79 24.24
C LEU A 357 30.44 -50.79 22.70
N GLN A 358 31.13 -51.67 21.99
CA GLN A 358 31.01 -51.83 20.54
C GLN A 358 30.89 -53.31 20.13
N THR A 359 29.89 -54.00 20.66
CA THR A 359 29.31 -55.17 19.97
C THR A 359 28.32 -54.63 18.93
N ILE A 360 28.84 -54.37 17.73
CA ILE A 360 28.02 -54.11 16.54
C ILE A 360 27.45 -55.46 16.11
N ASN A 361 26.12 -55.60 16.16
CA ASN A 361 25.41 -56.78 15.70
C ASN A 361 25.38 -56.80 14.16
N ALA A 362 25.95 -57.84 13.54
CA ALA A 362 26.06 -57.96 12.09
C ALA A 362 24.72 -58.26 11.38
N GLU A 363 23.65 -58.56 12.12
CA GLU A 363 22.34 -58.93 11.57
C GLU A 363 21.44 -57.73 11.20
N GLU A 364 21.69 -56.54 11.75
CA GLU A 364 20.96 -55.30 11.41
C GLU A 364 21.32 -54.71 10.04
N TYR A 365 22.41 -55.17 9.41
CA TYR A 365 22.83 -54.67 8.09
C TYR A 365 22.34 -55.54 6.92
N ILE A 366 21.83 -56.75 7.19
CA ILE A 366 21.42 -57.72 6.16
C ILE A 366 19.89 -57.68 5.91
N SER A 367 19.11 -57.09 6.82
CA SER A 367 17.65 -57.01 6.69
C SER A 367 17.20 -55.60 6.27
N ALA A 368 17.11 -55.38 4.96
CA ALA A 368 16.28 -54.33 4.40
C ALA A 368 14.81 -54.82 4.32
N PRO A 369 13.83 -54.17 4.97
CA PRO A 369 12.43 -54.32 4.59
C PRO A 369 12.08 -53.29 3.51
N ALA A 370 11.23 -53.76 2.59
CA ALA A 370 10.69 -53.06 1.45
C ALA A 370 10.12 -51.66 1.78
N ALA A 371 10.40 -50.73 0.88
CA ALA A 371 9.74 -49.44 0.80
C ALA A 371 8.24 -49.61 0.48
N GLU A 372 7.38 -49.32 1.46
CA GLU A 372 5.99 -48.92 1.21
C GLU A 372 5.94 -47.51 0.63
N GLN A 373 5.06 -47.34 -0.37
CA GLN A 373 4.87 -46.10 -1.13
C GLN A 373 4.27 -44.96 -0.28
N PRO A 374 4.63 -43.69 -0.55
CA PRO A 374 3.99 -42.55 0.09
C PRO A 374 2.57 -42.32 -0.46
N SER A 375 1.58 -42.43 0.43
CA SER A 375 0.17 -42.16 0.17
C SER A 375 -0.11 -40.66 -0.07
N LYS A 376 -0.88 -40.40 -1.14
CA LYS A 376 -1.36 -39.08 -1.57
C LYS A 376 -2.29 -38.45 -0.52
N LYS A 377 -1.91 -37.29 0.04
CA LYS A 377 -2.83 -36.42 0.80
C LYS A 377 -3.85 -35.77 -0.14
N LYS A 378 -5.10 -36.26 -0.09
CA LYS A 378 -6.29 -35.59 -0.65
C LYS A 378 -6.64 -34.36 0.20
N LYS A 379 -6.76 -33.19 -0.46
CA LYS A 379 -7.44 -31.99 0.06
C LYS A 379 -8.93 -32.31 0.25
N LYS A 380 -9.47 -32.13 1.45
CA LYS A 380 -10.92 -32.01 1.67
C LYS A 380 -11.32 -30.53 1.53
N SER A 381 -12.14 -30.24 0.54
CA SER A 381 -12.99 -29.06 0.46
C SER A 381 -14.07 -29.15 1.54
N LYS A 382 -14.24 -28.11 2.35
CA LYS A 382 -15.47 -27.88 3.12
C LYS A 382 -16.35 -26.92 2.31
N HIS A 383 -17.45 -27.46 1.79
CA HIS A 383 -18.67 -26.74 1.52
C HIS A 383 -19.58 -26.94 2.73
N THR A 384 -20.03 -25.83 3.31
CA THR A 384 -21.36 -25.54 3.86
C THR A 384 -21.29 -24.11 4.34
#